data_AF-A0A1F5FYU9-F1
#
_entry.id   AF-A0A1F5FYU9-F1
#
_cell.length_a   1.000
_cell.length_b   1.000
_cell.length_c   1.000
_cell.angle_alpha   90.00
_cell.angle_beta   90.00
_cell.angle_gamma   90.00
#
_symmetry.space_group_name_H-M   'P 1'
#
loop_
_entity.id
_entity.type
_entity.pdbx_description
1 polymer ?
#
loop_
_entity_poly.entity_id
_entity_poly.type
_entity_poly.pdbx_seq_one_letter_code
_entity_poly.pdbx_strand_id
1 'polypeptide(L)'
;MPVLPTGVNIPLNQPVADGNKIGPRQLIFLLSCVAIFLLIAIFFLSQKIPSKLVINPDDIVFANSYDKERFVELVNLGLTTKDENQAVDYLYKAFLSLSSDYNFQPTNVKREALINLSNYLKDTYPNKAGQYTLSVPCREEACGAVFMYSNNLAKIRDKIQDDRSMESLVKESVLINLENAALAAGQGDTEQEFSGLSSAFFNLRNSWQQSGIDGHRALAEEILIIMRETLPTDYELGVTSHTYDL
;
A
#
# COMPACT_ATOMS: atom_id res chain seq x y z
N MET A 1 37.61 40.84 -89.46
CA MET A 1 37.99 41.10 -88.07
C MET A 1 37.31 42.38 -87.61
N PRO A 2 36.44 42.32 -86.59
CA PRO A 2 36.29 43.42 -85.64
C PRO A 2 36.37 42.87 -84.20
N VAL A 3 37.45 43.13 -83.46
CA VAL A 3 37.61 44.24 -82.49
C VAL A 3 36.52 44.25 -81.42
N LEU A 4 36.91 43.78 -80.23
CA LEU A 4 36.19 43.84 -78.95
C LEU A 4 35.86 45.29 -78.55
N PRO A 5 34.68 45.55 -77.95
CA PRO A 5 34.50 46.71 -77.09
C PRO A 5 34.87 46.36 -75.65
N THR A 6 35.84 47.13 -75.16
CA THR A 6 36.21 47.35 -73.76
C THR A 6 35.04 47.82 -72.90
N GLY A 7 35.03 47.35 -71.64
CA GLY A 7 34.53 48.14 -70.52
C GLY A 7 33.13 47.82 -70.04
N VAL A 8 33.00 46.81 -69.18
CA VAL A 8 31.98 46.81 -68.13
C VAL A 8 32.70 47.04 -66.81
N ASN A 9 32.50 48.24 -66.24
CA ASN A 9 32.92 48.58 -64.89
C ASN A 9 32.20 47.64 -63.91
N ILE A 10 32.96 46.73 -63.30
CA ILE A 10 32.53 46.02 -62.11
C ILE A 10 32.61 47.02 -60.96
N PRO A 11 31.53 47.35 -60.24
CA PRO A 11 31.67 48.06 -58.98
C PRO A 11 32.39 47.13 -57.98
N LEU A 12 33.67 47.42 -57.74
CA LEU A 12 34.40 46.95 -56.55
C LEU A 12 33.78 47.60 -55.31
N ASN A 13 32.68 47.02 -54.84
CA ASN A 13 32.29 47.03 -53.43
C ASN A 13 31.05 46.14 -53.25
N GLN A 14 31.25 44.84 -53.28
CA GLN A 14 30.44 43.98 -52.43
C GLN A 14 31.11 43.94 -51.06
N PRO A 15 30.42 44.27 -49.96
CA PRO A 15 30.97 43.96 -48.65
C PRO A 15 31.16 42.45 -48.60
N VAL A 16 32.42 42.03 -48.44
CA VAL A 16 32.74 40.66 -48.04
C VAL A 16 31.95 40.42 -46.77
N ALA A 17 30.95 39.53 -46.83
CA ALA A 17 30.27 39.07 -45.64
C ALA A 17 31.35 38.43 -44.76
N ASP A 18 31.73 39.15 -43.70
CA ASP A 18 32.68 38.74 -42.67
C ASP A 18 32.10 37.49 -42.00
N GLY A 19 32.40 36.33 -42.58
CA GLY A 19 31.70 35.07 -42.40
C GLY A 19 31.96 34.39 -41.06
N ASN A 20 32.11 35.14 -39.97
CA ASN A 20 32.35 34.54 -38.66
C ASN A 20 31.95 35.37 -37.43
N LYS A 21 31.12 36.41 -37.57
CA LYS A 21 30.61 37.13 -36.40
C LYS A 21 29.15 36.80 -36.17
N ILE A 22 28.93 35.80 -35.32
CA ILE A 22 27.63 35.56 -34.68
C ILE A 22 27.27 36.84 -33.94
N GLY A 23 26.30 37.59 -34.45
CA GLY A 23 25.86 38.83 -33.81
C GLY A 23 25.27 38.51 -32.43
N PRO A 24 25.31 39.46 -31.47
CA PRO A 24 24.84 39.22 -30.09
C PRO A 24 23.40 38.68 -30.04
N ARG A 25 22.55 39.08 -31.00
CA ARG A 25 21.18 38.55 -31.14
C ARG A 25 21.13 37.08 -31.59
N GLN A 26 22.02 36.65 -32.47
CA GLN A 26 22.12 35.24 -32.91
C GLN A 26 22.71 34.37 -31.80
N LEU A 27 23.62 34.93 -31.00
CA LEU A 27 24.24 34.25 -29.85
C LEU A 27 23.22 34.03 -28.72
N ILE A 28 22.38 35.03 -28.43
CA ILE A 28 21.25 34.90 -27.50
C ILE A 28 20.24 33.86 -28.00
N PHE A 29 19.92 33.87 -29.30
CA PHE A 29 18.99 32.89 -29.88
C PHE A 29 19.51 31.45 -29.77
N LEU A 30 20.79 31.22 -30.06
CA LEU A 30 21.46 29.93 -29.88
C LEU A 30 21.47 29.48 -28.41
N LEU A 31 21.79 30.37 -27.48
CA LEU A 31 21.76 30.08 -26.04
C LEU A 31 20.36 29.67 -25.57
N SER A 32 19.31 30.36 -26.04
CA SER A 32 17.92 30.02 -25.74
C SER A 32 17.54 28.65 -26.30
N CYS A 33 17.92 28.32 -27.54
CA CYS A 33 17.66 27.00 -28.11
C CYS A 33 18.37 25.89 -27.31
N VAL A 34 19.65 26.08 -26.96
CA VAL A 34 20.42 25.11 -26.16
C VAL A 34 19.81 24.92 -24.78
N ALA A 35 19.37 26.01 -24.12
CA ALA A 35 18.69 25.94 -22.84
C ALA A 35 17.35 25.18 -22.91
N ILE A 36 16.57 25.38 -23.98
CA ILE A 36 15.33 24.64 -24.21
C ILE A 36 15.62 23.15 -24.44
N PHE A 37 16.61 22.80 -25.26
CA PHE A 37 16.99 21.40 -25.48
C PHE A 37 17.52 20.74 -24.20
N LEU A 38 18.28 21.46 -23.38
CA LEU A 38 18.72 20.98 -22.06
C LEU A 38 17.53 20.76 -21.12
N LEU A 39 16.58 21.69 -21.06
CA LEU A 39 15.37 21.54 -20.23
C LEU A 39 14.52 20.35 -20.69
N ILE A 40 14.37 20.15 -22.00
CA ILE A 40 13.65 19.00 -22.57
C ILE A 40 14.39 17.70 -22.25
N ALA A 41 15.72 17.67 -22.42
CA ALA A 41 16.53 16.49 -22.09
C ALA A 41 16.46 16.15 -20.59
N ILE A 42 16.53 17.15 -19.71
CA ILE A 42 16.36 16.97 -18.26
C ILE A 42 14.94 16.49 -17.94
N PHE A 43 13.91 17.01 -18.61
CA PHE A 43 12.53 16.55 -18.44
C PHE A 43 12.34 15.08 -18.83
N PHE A 44 12.92 14.65 -19.96
CA PHE A 44 12.88 13.24 -20.37
C PHE A 44 13.78 12.33 -19.51
N LEU A 45 14.93 12.81 -19.04
CA LEU A 45 15.80 12.08 -18.11
C LEU A 45 15.20 11.99 -16.70
N SER A 46 14.33 12.94 -16.33
CA SER A 46 13.61 12.94 -15.05
C SER A 46 12.36 12.06 -15.07
N GLN A 47 11.96 11.50 -16.22
CA GLN A 47 10.95 10.46 -16.24
C GLN A 47 11.54 9.20 -15.62
N LYS A 48 11.16 8.93 -14.36
CA LYS A 48 11.49 7.68 -13.67
C LYS A 48 11.04 6.51 -14.56
N ILE A 49 11.99 5.64 -14.90
CA ILE A 49 11.67 4.34 -15.48
C ILE A 49 10.83 3.60 -14.44
N PRO A 50 9.62 3.13 -14.79
CA PRO A 50 8.78 2.42 -13.83
C PRO A 50 9.51 1.19 -13.32
N SER A 51 9.53 1.02 -12.00
CA SER A 51 10.06 -0.17 -11.34
C SER A 51 9.42 -1.41 -11.97
N LYS A 52 10.21 -2.40 -12.41
CA LYS A 52 9.63 -3.66 -12.90
C LYS A 52 8.96 -4.36 -11.72
N LEU A 53 7.70 -4.77 -11.85
CA LEU A 53 7.05 -5.59 -10.83
C LEU A 53 7.77 -6.94 -10.77
N VAL A 54 8.42 -7.22 -9.64
CA VAL A 54 9.05 -8.52 -9.36
C VAL A 54 8.25 -9.17 -8.25
N ILE A 55 7.32 -10.05 -8.65
CA ILE A 55 6.58 -10.94 -7.76
C ILE A 55 6.72 -12.33 -8.37
N ASN A 56 7.25 -13.28 -7.60
CA ASN A 56 7.23 -14.68 -7.96
C ASN A 56 6.12 -15.37 -7.14
N PRO A 57 4.96 -15.67 -7.73
CA PRO A 57 3.82 -16.23 -6.99
C PRO A 57 4.09 -17.62 -6.40
N ASP A 58 5.11 -18.33 -6.89
CA ASP A 58 5.48 -19.65 -6.37
C ASP A 58 6.25 -19.58 -5.05
N ASP A 59 6.87 -18.45 -4.74
CA ASP A 59 7.54 -18.22 -3.47
C ASP A 59 6.54 -17.83 -2.36
N ILE A 60 5.30 -17.48 -2.73
CA ILE A 60 4.25 -17.04 -1.80
C ILE A 60 3.38 -18.24 -1.40
N VAL A 61 3.39 -18.57 -0.10
CA VAL A 61 2.54 -19.61 0.47
C VAL A 61 1.21 -19.01 0.92
N PHE A 62 0.14 -19.27 0.17
CA PHE A 62 -1.22 -18.85 0.50
C PHE A 62 -1.92 -19.84 1.43
N ALA A 63 -2.89 -19.36 2.22
CA ALA A 63 -3.70 -20.22 3.08
C ALA A 63 -4.51 -21.26 2.28
N ASN A 64 -4.93 -20.92 1.06
CA ASN A 64 -5.64 -21.82 0.17
C ASN A 64 -5.24 -21.57 -1.31
N SER A 65 -5.52 -22.56 -2.17
CA SER A 65 -5.16 -22.50 -3.59
C SER A 65 -5.99 -21.49 -4.39
N TYR A 66 -7.24 -21.25 -3.99
CA TYR A 66 -8.12 -20.30 -4.66
C TYR A 66 -7.57 -18.87 -4.58
N ASP A 67 -7.10 -18.45 -3.41
CA ASP A 67 -6.51 -17.13 -3.22
C ASP A 67 -5.21 -16.96 -4.02
N LYS A 68 -4.38 -18.02 -4.09
CA LYS A 68 -3.20 -18.05 -4.97
C LYS A 68 -3.59 -17.84 -6.43
N GLU A 69 -4.52 -18.65 -6.94
CA GLU A 69 -4.97 -18.58 -8.34
C GLU A 69 -5.53 -17.20 -8.66
N ARG A 70 -6.38 -16.68 -7.78
CA ARG A 70 -7.00 -15.37 -7.94
C ARG A 70 -5.98 -14.24 -7.93
N PHE A 71 -5.01 -14.28 -7.01
CA PHE A 71 -3.92 -13.32 -6.97
C PHE A 71 -3.11 -13.33 -8.28
N VAL A 72 -2.71 -14.51 -8.76
CA VAL A 72 -1.93 -14.68 -9.99
C VAL A 72 -2.70 -14.16 -11.21
N GLU A 73 -3.99 -14.49 -11.31
CA GLU A 73 -4.87 -14.00 -12.37
C GLU A 73 -4.92 -12.47 -12.39
N LEU A 74 -5.16 -11.84 -11.23
CA LEU A 74 -5.26 -10.39 -11.11
C LEU A 74 -3.94 -9.68 -11.43
N VAL A 75 -2.79 -10.21 -10.99
CA VAL A 75 -1.48 -9.67 -11.37
C VAL A 75 -1.28 -9.77 -12.88
N ASN A 76 -1.59 -10.92 -13.49
CA ASN A 76 -1.44 -11.12 -14.94
C ASN A 76 -2.35 -10.18 -15.75
N LEU A 77 -3.61 -10.03 -15.36
CA LEU A 77 -4.54 -9.08 -15.98
C LEU A 77 -4.03 -7.64 -15.83
N GLY A 78 -3.57 -7.27 -14.64
CA GLY A 78 -3.00 -5.96 -14.35
C GLY A 78 -1.79 -5.61 -15.21
N LEU A 79 -0.91 -6.58 -15.49
CA LEU A 79 0.30 -6.38 -16.29
C LEU A 79 0.07 -6.43 -17.81
N THR A 80 -1.01 -7.06 -18.27
CA THR A 80 -1.28 -7.26 -19.71
C THR A 80 -2.37 -6.33 -20.26
N THR A 81 -3.18 -5.74 -19.39
CA THR A 81 -4.24 -4.81 -19.78
C THR A 81 -3.66 -3.49 -20.26
N LYS A 82 -4.13 -3.01 -21.42
CA LYS A 82 -3.68 -1.73 -22.01
C LYS A 82 -4.37 -0.51 -21.39
N ASP A 83 -5.60 -0.66 -20.93
CA ASP A 83 -6.32 0.40 -20.25
C ASP A 83 -5.76 0.58 -18.85
N GLU A 84 -5.20 1.77 -18.57
CA GLU A 84 -4.52 2.02 -17.30
C GLU A 84 -5.46 1.98 -16.09
N ASN A 85 -6.74 2.34 -16.24
CA ASN A 85 -7.69 2.27 -15.12
C ASN A 85 -7.98 0.82 -14.75
N GLN A 86 -8.22 -0.03 -15.75
CA GLN A 86 -8.42 -1.45 -15.55
C GLN A 86 -7.16 -2.14 -15.02
N ALA A 87 -5.99 -1.80 -15.56
CA ALA A 87 -4.71 -2.32 -15.07
C ALA A 87 -4.51 -2.03 -13.57
N VAL A 88 -4.75 -0.78 -13.15
CA VAL A 88 -4.66 -0.37 -11.74
C VAL A 88 -5.70 -1.08 -10.89
N ASP A 89 -6.95 -1.20 -11.34
CA ASP A 89 -8.00 -1.90 -10.61
C ASP A 89 -7.66 -3.37 -10.36
N TYR A 90 -7.15 -4.09 -11.36
CA TYR A 90 -6.70 -5.47 -11.20
C TYR A 90 -5.53 -5.60 -10.21
N LEU A 91 -4.52 -4.74 -10.34
CA LEU A 91 -3.37 -4.75 -9.42
C LEU A 91 -3.76 -4.37 -7.99
N TYR A 92 -4.70 -3.44 -7.82
CA TYR A 92 -5.22 -3.09 -6.50
C TYR A 92 -6.03 -4.25 -5.89
N LYS A 93 -6.85 -4.95 -6.70
CA LYS A 93 -7.53 -6.17 -6.25
C LYS A 93 -6.54 -7.27 -5.85
N ALA A 94 -5.45 -7.43 -6.58
CA ALA A 94 -4.37 -8.34 -6.18
C ALA A 94 -3.74 -7.92 -4.84
N PHE A 95 -3.51 -6.62 -4.64
CA PHE A 95 -3.02 -6.07 -3.37
C PHE A 95 -3.97 -6.36 -2.22
N LEU A 96 -5.27 -6.16 -2.40
CA LEU A 96 -6.27 -6.46 -1.37
C LEU A 96 -6.33 -7.96 -1.03
N SER A 97 -6.31 -8.83 -2.04
CA SER A 97 -6.33 -10.28 -1.86
C SER A 97 -5.11 -10.75 -1.05
N LEU A 98 -3.90 -10.33 -1.45
CA LEU A 98 -2.68 -10.69 -0.72
C LEU A 98 -2.61 -10.03 0.67
N SER A 99 -3.16 -8.82 0.83
CA SER A 99 -3.21 -8.13 2.13
C SER A 99 -4.13 -8.88 3.10
N SER A 100 -5.24 -9.41 2.63
CA SER A 100 -6.12 -10.26 3.43
C SER A 100 -5.38 -11.52 3.91
N ASP A 101 -4.73 -12.23 2.99
CA ASP A 101 -3.99 -13.46 3.31
C ASP A 101 -2.74 -13.20 4.18
N TYR A 102 -2.09 -12.04 4.02
CA TYR A 102 -0.99 -11.59 4.90
C TYR A 102 -1.47 -11.23 6.31
N ASN A 103 -2.61 -10.56 6.45
CA ASN A 103 -3.16 -10.27 7.78
C ASN A 103 -3.62 -11.55 8.49
N PHE A 104 -4.01 -12.57 7.73
CA PHE A 104 -4.37 -13.88 8.27
C PHE A 104 -3.14 -14.73 8.64
N GLN A 105 -2.14 -14.79 7.76
CA GLN A 105 -0.92 -15.57 7.95
C GLN A 105 0.31 -14.73 7.55
N PRO A 106 0.79 -13.87 8.46
CA PRO A 106 1.91 -12.98 8.19
C PRO A 106 3.17 -13.75 7.83
N THR A 107 3.82 -13.34 6.74
CA THR A 107 5.16 -13.79 6.39
C THR A 107 5.91 -12.66 5.70
N ASN A 108 7.21 -12.58 5.94
CA ASN A 108 8.08 -11.59 5.29
C ASN A 108 7.93 -11.63 3.76
N VAL A 109 7.78 -12.81 3.15
CA VAL A 109 7.61 -12.97 1.71
C VAL A 109 6.32 -12.30 1.20
N LYS A 110 5.18 -12.53 1.88
CA LYS A 110 3.92 -11.85 1.54
C LYS A 110 4.02 -10.34 1.72
N ARG A 111 4.68 -9.90 2.80
CA ARG A 111 4.88 -8.48 3.09
C ARG A 111 5.73 -7.80 2.02
N GLU A 112 6.82 -8.41 1.60
CA GLU A 112 7.68 -7.92 0.53
C GLU A 112 6.93 -7.84 -0.80
N ALA A 113 6.14 -8.86 -1.13
CA ALA A 113 5.30 -8.85 -2.33
C ALA A 113 4.25 -7.71 -2.29
N LEU A 114 3.62 -7.44 -1.14
CA LEU A 114 2.73 -6.29 -0.95
C LEU A 114 3.44 -4.95 -1.11
N ILE A 115 4.64 -4.82 -0.55
CA ILE A 115 5.45 -3.60 -0.69
C ILE A 115 5.83 -3.38 -2.16
N ASN A 116 6.28 -4.43 -2.85
CA ASN A 116 6.64 -4.36 -4.26
C ASN A 116 5.44 -3.97 -5.13
N LEU A 117 4.25 -4.53 -4.85
CA LEU A 117 3.02 -4.19 -5.57
C LEU A 117 2.57 -2.75 -5.29
N SER A 118 2.63 -2.31 -4.02
CA SER A 118 2.35 -0.92 -3.65
C SER A 118 3.30 0.05 -4.35
N ASN A 119 4.61 -0.24 -4.35
CA ASN A 119 5.61 0.64 -4.95
C ASN A 119 5.43 0.70 -6.46
N TYR A 120 5.18 -0.45 -7.10
CA TYR A 120 4.88 -0.52 -8.52
C TYR A 120 3.67 0.34 -8.91
N LEU A 121 2.57 0.25 -8.16
CA LEU A 121 1.37 1.06 -8.38
C LEU A 121 1.68 2.56 -8.26
N LYS A 122 2.40 2.97 -7.20
CA LYS A 122 2.77 4.37 -6.94
C LYS A 122 3.72 4.93 -7.99
N ASP A 123 4.70 4.13 -8.44
CA ASP A 123 5.71 4.56 -9.41
C ASP A 123 5.16 4.59 -10.83
N THR A 124 4.34 3.60 -11.21
CA THR A 124 3.85 3.42 -12.59
C THR A 124 2.58 4.22 -12.86
N TYR A 125 1.69 4.34 -11.85
CA TYR A 125 0.40 5.00 -11.98
C TYR A 125 0.17 6.05 -10.88
N PRO A 126 1.07 7.02 -10.67
CA PRO A 126 1.03 7.94 -9.51
C PRO A 126 -0.30 8.69 -9.36
N ASN A 127 -0.90 9.12 -10.47
CA ASN A 127 -2.16 9.86 -10.47
C ASN A 127 -3.39 9.00 -10.12
N LYS A 128 -3.31 7.69 -10.29
CA LYS A 128 -4.39 6.74 -10.01
C LYS A 128 -4.19 6.06 -8.65
N ALA A 129 -2.94 5.68 -8.34
CA ALA A 129 -2.55 5.02 -7.10
C ALA A 129 -2.85 5.87 -5.85
N GLY A 130 -2.80 7.22 -5.97
CA GLY A 130 -3.15 8.12 -4.87
C GLY A 130 -4.60 8.03 -4.39
N GLN A 131 -5.48 7.36 -5.13
CA GLN A 131 -6.88 7.12 -4.73
C GLN A 131 -7.03 5.88 -3.83
N TYR A 132 -5.97 5.08 -3.67
CA TYR A 132 -6.00 3.80 -2.97
C TYR A 132 -5.15 3.82 -1.71
N THR A 133 -5.63 3.16 -0.66
CA THR A 133 -4.87 2.93 0.57
C THR A 133 -3.92 1.75 0.37
N LEU A 134 -2.68 2.06 -0.01
CA LEU A 134 -1.62 1.09 -0.26
C LEU A 134 -0.63 0.99 0.92
N SER A 135 -1.15 0.96 2.14
CA SER A 135 -0.35 0.76 3.36
C SER A 135 -0.19 -0.72 3.63
N VAL A 136 1.04 -1.16 3.90
CA VAL A 136 1.33 -2.55 4.29
C VAL A 136 1.66 -2.55 5.79
N PRO A 137 0.73 -2.96 6.67
CA PRO A 137 1.00 -2.96 8.10
C PRO A 137 2.12 -3.94 8.43
N CYS A 138 2.91 -3.63 9.46
CA CYS A 138 3.89 -4.56 9.98
C CYS A 138 3.21 -5.48 11.00
N ARG A 139 3.28 -6.80 10.75
CA ARG A 139 2.66 -7.85 11.58
C ARG A 139 3.71 -8.82 12.15
N GLU A 140 4.98 -8.61 11.85
CA GLU A 140 6.09 -9.49 12.24
C GLU A 140 7.14 -8.68 12.98
N GLU A 141 7.74 -9.26 14.03
CA GLU A 141 8.83 -8.61 14.76
C GLU A 141 9.98 -8.22 13.82
N ALA A 142 10.23 -9.02 12.77
CA ALA A 142 11.25 -8.78 11.76
C ALA A 142 11.07 -7.44 11.02
N CYS A 143 9.84 -6.94 10.88
CA CYS A 143 9.57 -5.62 10.31
C CYS A 143 9.36 -4.51 11.36
N GLY A 144 9.57 -4.83 12.64
CA GLY A 144 9.42 -3.91 13.77
C GLY A 144 8.06 -3.93 14.45
N ALA A 145 7.22 -4.95 14.23
CA ALA A 145 5.97 -5.08 14.98
C ALA A 145 6.29 -5.33 16.45
N VAL A 146 5.74 -4.50 17.33
CA VAL A 146 5.81 -4.71 18.77
C VAL A 146 4.43 -5.13 19.21
N PHE A 147 4.29 -6.36 19.66
CA PHE A 147 3.04 -6.85 20.25
C PHE A 147 3.14 -6.73 21.77
N MET A 148 2.33 -5.87 22.37
CA MET A 148 2.23 -5.76 23.82
C MET A 148 1.01 -6.49 24.32
N TYR A 149 1.20 -7.77 24.67
CA TYR A 149 0.18 -8.52 25.38
C TYR A 149 0.22 -8.19 26.87
N SER A 150 -0.88 -7.66 27.41
CA SER A 150 -1.07 -7.68 28.86
C SER A 150 -1.15 -9.13 29.36
N ASN A 151 -0.81 -9.38 30.62
CA ASN A 151 -0.91 -10.73 31.20
C ASN A 151 -2.33 -11.32 31.07
N ASN A 152 -3.37 -10.47 31.12
CA ASN A 152 -4.75 -10.91 30.96
C ASN A 152 -5.06 -11.21 29.49
N LEU A 153 -4.62 -10.37 28.56
CA LEU A 153 -4.83 -10.58 27.13
C LEU A 153 -4.15 -11.86 26.64
N ALA A 154 -2.91 -12.13 27.09
CA ALA A 154 -2.20 -13.36 26.78
C ALA A 154 -2.95 -14.62 27.27
N LYS A 155 -3.48 -14.58 28.50
CA LYS A 155 -4.27 -15.69 29.06
C LYS A 155 -5.56 -15.93 28.28
N ILE A 156 -6.27 -14.87 27.89
CA ILE A 156 -7.51 -14.99 27.10
C ILE A 156 -7.19 -15.60 25.73
N ARG A 157 -6.13 -15.13 25.06
CA ARG A 157 -5.67 -15.70 23.79
C ARG A 157 -5.39 -17.20 23.92
N ASP A 158 -4.64 -17.60 24.94
CA ASP A 158 -4.28 -19.02 25.13
C ASP A 158 -5.52 -19.88 25.43
N LYS A 159 -6.47 -19.38 26.23
CA LYS A 159 -7.77 -20.05 26.45
C LYS A 159 -8.54 -20.26 25.15
N ILE A 160 -8.60 -19.25 24.29
CA ILE A 160 -9.30 -19.32 22.98
C ILE A 160 -8.60 -20.31 22.04
N GLN A 161 -7.26 -20.29 22.02
CA GLN A 161 -6.46 -21.21 21.23
C GLN A 161 -6.82 -22.67 21.57
N ASP A 162 -6.90 -22.97 22.88
CA ASP A 162 -7.14 -24.31 23.42
C ASP A 162 -8.61 -24.74 23.44
N ASP A 163 -9.56 -23.82 23.25
CA ASP A 163 -11.00 -24.10 23.30
C ASP A 163 -11.44 -24.96 22.10
N ARG A 164 -11.81 -26.22 22.34
CA ARG A 164 -12.27 -27.14 21.28
C ARG A 164 -13.75 -27.00 20.93
N SER A 165 -14.52 -26.29 21.75
CA SER A 165 -15.95 -26.06 21.56
C SER A 165 -16.25 -24.87 20.65
N MET A 166 -15.29 -23.95 20.51
CA MET A 166 -15.41 -22.78 19.65
C MET A 166 -15.24 -23.15 18.17
N GLU A 167 -16.17 -22.70 17.33
CA GLU A 167 -16.08 -22.85 15.88
C GLU A 167 -14.81 -22.20 15.33
N SER A 168 -14.16 -22.87 14.37
CA SER A 168 -12.85 -22.43 13.84
C SER A 168 -12.86 -20.98 13.34
N LEU A 169 -13.91 -20.57 12.63
CA LEU A 169 -14.03 -19.20 12.10
C LEU A 169 -14.19 -18.16 13.21
N VAL A 170 -14.96 -18.48 14.26
CA VAL A 170 -15.11 -17.60 15.42
C VAL A 170 -13.78 -17.49 16.16
N LYS A 171 -13.15 -18.64 16.44
CA LYS A 171 -11.84 -18.70 17.10
C LYS A 171 -10.81 -17.84 16.37
N GLU A 172 -10.68 -18.05 15.07
CA GLU A 172 -9.79 -17.30 14.19
C GLU A 172 -10.08 -15.80 14.24
N SER A 173 -11.34 -15.41 14.07
CA SER A 173 -11.74 -14.00 14.08
C SER A 173 -11.46 -13.33 15.43
N VAL A 174 -11.69 -14.02 16.56
CA VAL A 174 -11.38 -13.49 17.88
C VAL A 174 -9.86 -13.35 18.06
N LEU A 175 -9.08 -14.38 17.73
CA LEU A 175 -7.61 -14.34 17.86
C LEU A 175 -6.99 -13.19 17.06
N ILE A 176 -7.40 -12.99 15.80
CA ILE A 176 -6.92 -11.88 14.97
C ILE A 176 -7.22 -10.52 15.62
N ASN A 177 -8.42 -10.36 16.20
CA ASN A 177 -8.79 -9.12 16.87
C ASN A 177 -7.98 -8.88 18.16
N LEU A 178 -7.64 -9.93 18.91
CA LEU A 178 -6.74 -9.83 20.06
C LEU A 178 -5.29 -9.51 19.64
N GLU A 179 -4.81 -10.05 18.52
CA GLU A 179 -3.51 -9.69 17.95
C GLU A 179 -3.47 -8.26 17.45
N ASN A 180 -4.54 -7.78 16.80
CA ASN A 180 -4.69 -6.38 16.41
C ASN A 180 -4.62 -5.46 17.63
N ALA A 181 -5.30 -5.83 18.72
CA ALA A 181 -5.26 -5.07 19.96
C ALA A 181 -3.84 -5.04 20.56
N ALA A 182 -3.17 -6.19 20.64
CA ALA A 182 -1.81 -6.27 21.15
C ALA A 182 -0.79 -5.48 20.29
N LEU A 183 -0.98 -5.45 18.97
CA LEU A 183 -0.16 -4.65 18.07
C LEU A 183 -0.38 -3.15 18.29
N ALA A 184 -1.63 -2.71 18.42
CA ALA A 184 -1.98 -1.32 18.69
C ALA A 184 -1.44 -0.86 20.06
N ALA A 185 -1.55 -1.71 21.08
CA ALA A 185 -0.96 -1.48 22.40
C ALA A 185 0.56 -1.26 22.31
N GLY A 186 1.27 -2.06 21.51
CA GLY A 186 2.72 -1.89 21.30
C GLY A 186 3.11 -0.65 20.49
N GLN A 187 2.16 -0.05 19.78
CA GLN A 187 2.30 1.24 19.10
C GLN A 187 1.86 2.43 19.98
N GLY A 188 1.29 2.17 21.16
CA GLY A 188 0.71 3.20 22.02
C GLY A 188 -0.61 3.78 21.50
N ASP A 189 -1.31 3.09 20.61
CA ASP A 189 -2.60 3.49 20.04
C ASP A 189 -3.75 2.86 20.83
N THR A 190 -4.20 3.56 21.87
CA THR A 190 -5.24 3.07 22.78
C THR A 190 -6.63 2.98 22.13
N GLU A 191 -6.91 3.80 21.12
CA GLU A 191 -8.19 3.77 20.40
C GLU A 191 -8.29 2.50 19.54
N GLN A 192 -7.21 2.17 18.82
CA GLN A 192 -7.18 0.95 18.02
C GLN A 192 -7.07 -0.31 18.88
N GLU A 193 -6.37 -0.25 20.00
CA GLU A 193 -6.37 -1.33 20.99
C GLU A 193 -7.80 -1.61 21.46
N PHE A 194 -8.53 -0.57 21.87
CA PHE A 194 -9.93 -0.68 22.29
C PHE A 194 -10.83 -1.22 21.18
N SER A 195 -10.63 -0.79 19.94
CA SER A 195 -11.41 -1.26 18.78
C SER A 195 -11.21 -2.76 18.51
N GLY A 196 -9.97 -3.24 18.60
CA GLY A 196 -9.63 -4.68 18.50
C GLY A 196 -10.29 -5.49 19.62
N LEU A 197 -10.18 -5.02 20.87
CA LEU A 197 -10.82 -5.67 22.02
C LEU A 197 -12.36 -5.71 21.88
N SER A 198 -12.97 -4.60 21.47
CA SER A 198 -14.41 -4.48 21.24
C SER A 198 -14.89 -5.47 20.17
N SER A 199 -14.15 -5.61 19.07
CA SER A 199 -14.45 -6.58 18.00
C SER A 199 -14.37 -8.02 18.50
N ALA A 200 -13.34 -8.36 19.28
CA ALA A 200 -13.20 -9.67 19.91
C ALA A 200 -14.36 -9.97 20.89
N PHE A 201 -14.77 -8.97 21.69
CA PHE A 201 -15.94 -9.06 22.57
C PHE A 201 -17.22 -9.39 21.80
N PHE A 202 -17.53 -8.65 20.72
CA PHE A 202 -18.74 -8.89 19.95
C PHE A 202 -18.78 -10.27 19.29
N ASN A 203 -17.65 -10.75 18.78
CA ASN A 203 -17.55 -12.10 18.22
C ASN A 203 -17.88 -13.18 19.26
N LEU A 204 -17.31 -13.06 20.47
CA LEU A 204 -17.58 -13.99 21.56
C LEU A 204 -19.03 -13.90 22.06
N ARG A 205 -19.56 -12.68 22.23
CA ARG A 205 -20.96 -12.44 22.59
C ARG A 205 -21.91 -13.07 21.58
N ASN A 206 -21.71 -12.81 20.29
CA ASN A 206 -22.55 -13.35 19.23
C ASN A 206 -22.48 -14.88 19.20
N SER A 207 -21.27 -15.44 19.35
CA SER A 207 -21.09 -16.89 19.43
C SER A 207 -21.80 -17.50 20.63
N TRP A 208 -21.71 -16.88 21.81
CA TRP A 208 -22.46 -17.31 22.99
C TRP A 208 -23.98 -17.22 22.79
N GLN A 209 -24.49 -16.12 22.26
CA GLN A 209 -25.93 -15.95 22.01
C GLN A 209 -26.49 -16.99 21.03
N GLN A 210 -25.68 -17.47 20.10
CA GLN A 210 -26.06 -18.50 19.14
C GLN A 210 -25.91 -19.93 19.69
N SER A 211 -24.85 -20.20 20.43
CA SER A 211 -24.49 -21.56 20.88
C SER A 211 -24.93 -21.91 22.30
N GLY A 212 -25.15 -20.91 23.16
CA GLY A 212 -25.39 -21.08 24.59
C GLY A 212 -24.16 -21.55 25.40
N ILE A 213 -22.95 -21.51 24.84
CA ILE A 213 -21.74 -21.98 25.53
C ILE A 213 -21.27 -20.92 26.53
N ASP A 214 -21.43 -21.19 27.84
CA ASP A 214 -21.06 -20.27 28.92
C ASP A 214 -19.57 -19.87 28.92
N GLY A 215 -18.69 -20.74 28.40
CA GLY A 215 -17.27 -20.42 28.23
C GLY A 215 -17.05 -19.18 27.34
N HIS A 216 -17.84 -19.02 26.28
CA HIS A 216 -17.74 -17.85 25.39
C HIS A 216 -18.18 -16.58 26.08
N ARG A 217 -19.24 -16.65 26.91
CA ARG A 217 -19.67 -15.52 27.76
C ARG A 217 -18.57 -15.12 28.74
N ALA A 218 -17.98 -16.08 29.46
CA ALA A 218 -16.92 -15.81 30.43
C ALA A 218 -15.70 -15.13 29.76
N LEU A 219 -15.30 -15.59 28.57
CA LEU A 219 -14.24 -14.95 27.79
C LEU A 219 -14.63 -13.51 27.37
N ALA A 220 -15.87 -13.27 26.97
CA ALA A 220 -16.35 -11.93 26.64
C ALA A 220 -16.32 -10.99 27.87
N GLU A 221 -16.70 -11.48 29.05
CA GLU A 221 -16.61 -10.72 30.32
C GLU A 221 -15.16 -10.38 30.67
N GLU A 222 -14.22 -11.32 30.47
CA GLU A 222 -12.79 -11.06 30.67
C GLU A 222 -12.26 -9.97 29.71
N ILE A 223 -12.73 -9.92 28.46
CA ILE A 223 -12.37 -8.86 27.51
C ILE A 223 -12.94 -7.50 27.95
N LEU A 224 -14.18 -7.44 28.43
CA LEU A 224 -14.78 -6.18 28.93
C LEU A 224 -13.98 -5.57 30.08
N ILE A 225 -13.36 -6.39 30.93
CA ILE A 225 -12.47 -5.92 32.00
C ILE A 225 -11.26 -5.21 31.40
N ILE A 226 -10.62 -5.81 30.39
CA ILE A 226 -9.48 -5.19 29.70
C ILE A 226 -9.90 -3.89 29.00
N MET A 227 -11.04 -3.88 28.30
CA MET A 227 -11.56 -2.69 27.63
C MET A 227 -11.73 -1.50 28.59
N ARG A 228 -12.24 -1.76 29.80
CA ARG A 228 -12.39 -0.73 30.85
C ARG A 228 -11.03 -0.17 31.29
N GLU A 229 -9.99 -0.99 31.32
CA GLU A 229 -8.63 -0.57 31.68
C GLU A 229 -7.95 0.21 30.53
N THR A 230 -8.17 -0.20 29.28
CA THR A 230 -7.56 0.41 28.08
C THR A 230 -8.14 1.80 27.77
N LEU A 231 -9.47 1.94 27.70
CA LEU A 231 -10.12 3.22 27.37
C LEU A 231 -11.44 3.39 28.16
N PRO A 232 -11.37 3.88 29.42
CA PRO A 232 -12.53 3.93 30.31
C PRO A 232 -13.72 4.73 29.76
N THR A 233 -13.45 5.85 29.10
CA THR A 233 -14.51 6.74 28.58
C THR A 233 -15.36 6.05 27.50
N ASP A 234 -14.73 5.37 26.55
CA ASP A 234 -15.45 4.67 25.48
C ASP A 234 -16.16 3.43 26.02
N TYR A 235 -15.58 2.75 27.00
CA TYR A 235 -16.24 1.68 27.73
C TYR A 235 -17.54 2.18 28.39
N GLU A 236 -17.50 3.28 29.13
CA GLU A 236 -18.66 3.87 29.81
C GLU A 236 -19.75 4.31 28.82
N LEU A 237 -19.37 4.86 27.68
CA LEU A 237 -20.30 5.18 26.60
C LEU A 237 -21.02 3.93 26.10
N GLY A 238 -20.29 2.84 25.83
CA GLY A 238 -20.87 1.59 25.37
C GLY A 238 -21.75 0.89 26.41
N VAL A 239 -21.46 1.03 27.70
CA VAL A 239 -22.36 0.59 28.78
C VAL A 239 -23.65 1.41 28.77
N THR A 240 -23.54 2.74 28.67
CA THR A 240 -24.71 3.63 28.65
C THR A 240 -25.62 3.38 27.46
N SER A 241 -25.06 2.93 26.33
CA SER A 241 -25.82 2.55 25.13
C SER A 241 -26.23 1.07 25.08
N HIS A 242 -26.13 0.31 26.18
CA HIS A 242 -26.47 -1.12 26.24
C HIS A 242 -25.72 -1.99 25.21
N THR A 243 -24.59 -1.48 24.72
CA THR A 243 -23.82 -2.10 23.64
C THR A 243 -23.00 -3.29 24.18
N TYR A 244 -22.63 -3.24 25.46
CA TYR A 244 -21.85 -4.28 26.15
C TYR A 244 -22.67 -5.22 27.04
N ASP A 245 -23.99 -5.28 26.83
CA ASP A 245 -24.87 -6.19 27.56
C ASP A 245 -24.66 -7.65 27.11
N LEU A 246 -24.35 -8.54 28.06
CA LEU A 246 -24.28 -9.99 27.86
C LEU A 246 -25.60 -10.65 28.26
#